data_AF-A0A165YNC0-F1
#
_entry.id   AF-A0A165YNC0-F1
#
_cell.length_a   1.000
_cell.length_b   1.000
_cell.length_c   1.000
_cell.angle_alpha   90.00
_cell.angle_beta   90.00
_cell.angle_gamma   90.00
#
_symmetry.space_group_name_H-M   'P 1'
#
loop_
_entity.id
_entity.type
_entity.pdbx_description
1 polymer ?
#
loop_
_entity_poly.entity_id
_entity_poly.type
_entity_poly.pdbx_seq_one_letter_code
_entity_poly.pdbx_strand_id
1 'polypeptide(L)' 'PPVVTGLTRDALREFLLAPVHSAGMSERARVHAALRRWHPDKMGRVLERVVERDRAAVEEGVRIVAGELAALLK' A
#
# COMPACT_ATOMS: atom_id res chain seq x y z
N PRO A 1 4.87 18.84 0.95
CA PRO A 1 5.01 17.80 2.00
C PRO A 1 4.06 16.64 1.70
N PRO A 2 4.46 15.36 1.81
CA PRO A 2 3.50 14.27 1.70
C PRO A 2 2.42 14.45 2.77
N VAL A 3 1.15 14.31 2.36
CA VAL A 3 -0.02 14.52 3.23
C VAL A 3 -0.06 13.50 4.38
N VAL A 4 0.56 12.33 4.21
CA VAL A 4 0.58 11.26 5.20
C VAL A 4 1.98 11.13 5.82
N THR A 5 2.14 11.66 7.04
CA THR A 5 3.37 11.51 7.82
C THR A 5 3.59 10.03 8.18
N GLY A 6 4.82 9.53 7.99
CA GLY A 6 5.20 8.15 8.36
C GLY A 6 5.00 7.09 7.28
N LEU A 7 4.33 7.40 6.16
CA LEU A 7 4.22 6.50 5.01
C LEU A 7 5.48 6.59 4.12
N THR A 8 6.61 6.11 4.63
CA THR A 8 7.89 6.12 3.90
C THR A 8 8.13 4.81 3.15
N ARG A 9 8.96 4.84 2.10
CA ARG A 9 9.41 3.64 1.38
C ARG A 9 10.03 2.61 2.32
N ASP A 10 10.87 3.06 3.24
CA ASP A 10 11.58 2.18 4.17
C ASP A 10 10.60 1.51 5.14
N ALA A 11 9.65 2.27 5.71
CA ALA A 11 8.62 1.73 6.59
C ALA A 11 7.72 0.71 5.87
N LEU A 12 7.37 0.97 4.60
CA LEU A 12 6.59 0.03 3.79
C LEU A 12 7.36 -1.27 3.52
N ARG A 13 8.65 -1.17 3.18
CA ARG A 13 9.50 -2.34 2.93
C ARG A 13 9.70 -3.17 4.19
N GLU A 14 10.03 -2.51 5.30
CA GLU A 14 10.18 -3.15 6.61
C GLU A 14 8.91 -3.92 6.97
N PHE A 15 7.73 -3.30 6.85
CA PHE A 15 6.46 -3.95 7.16
C PHE A 15 6.14 -5.13 6.25
N LEU A 16 6.27 -4.98 4.93
CA LEU A 16 5.87 -6.00 3.95
C LEU A 16 6.80 -7.22 3.91
N LEU A 17 8.08 -6.98 4.20
CA LEU A 17 9.11 -8.02 4.19
C LEU A 17 9.34 -8.64 5.57
N ALA A 18 8.80 -8.05 6.64
CA ALA A 18 8.89 -8.58 7.99
C ALA A 18 8.46 -10.06 8.03
N PRO A 19 9.27 -10.97 8.61
CA PRO A 19 8.98 -12.41 8.63
C PRO A 19 7.74 -12.76 9.47
N VAL A 20 7.34 -11.89 10.40
CA VAL A 20 6.10 -12.01 11.17
C VAL A 20 4.84 -11.62 10.38
N HIS A 21 5.00 -10.88 9.28
CA HIS A 21 3.88 -10.49 8.43
C HIS A 21 3.55 -11.60 7.44
N SER A 22 2.29 -12.07 7.43
CA SER A 22 1.82 -13.12 6.52
C SER A 22 2.70 -14.39 6.56
N ALA A 23 2.86 -14.95 7.77
CA ALA A 23 3.65 -16.15 8.03
C ALA A 23 3.28 -17.31 7.09
N GLY A 24 4.29 -18.05 6.62
CA GLY A 24 4.12 -19.16 5.67
C GLY A 24 4.03 -18.77 4.19
N MET A 25 4.01 -17.47 3.87
CA MET A 25 4.11 -16.99 2.48
C MET A 25 5.56 -16.60 2.14
N SER A 26 5.98 -16.77 0.89
CA SER A 26 7.22 -16.16 0.40
C SER A 26 7.08 -14.65 0.28
N GLU A 27 8.19 -13.90 0.34
CA GLU A 27 8.21 -12.44 0.12
C GLU A 27 7.50 -12.05 -1.18
N ARG A 28 7.82 -12.74 -2.27
CA ARG A 28 7.17 -12.51 -3.58
C ARG A 28 5.66 -12.73 -3.52
N ALA A 29 5.19 -13.78 -2.84
CA ALA A 29 3.77 -14.02 -2.66
C ALA A 29 3.08 -12.94 -1.81
N ARG A 30 3.76 -12.43 -0.77
CA ARG A 30 3.28 -11.31 0.06
C ARG A 30 3.11 -10.05 -0.78
N VAL A 31 4.12 -9.67 -1.57
CA VAL A 31 4.08 -8.48 -2.43
C VAL A 31 2.96 -8.60 -3.47
N HIS A 32 2.81 -9.75 -4.15
CA HIS A 32 1.71 -9.96 -5.09
C HIS A 32 0.32 -9.86 -4.42
N ALA A 33 0.16 -10.43 -3.22
CA ALA A 33 -1.11 -10.35 -2.49
C ALA A 33 -1.43 -8.92 -2.06
N ALA A 34 -0.43 -8.18 -1.59
CA ALA A 34 -0.58 -6.77 -1.24
C ALA A 34 -0.91 -5.91 -2.48
N LEU A 35 -0.24 -6.12 -3.62
CA LEU A 35 -0.52 -5.39 -4.86
C LEU A 35 -1.97 -5.57 -5.30
N ARG A 36 -2.51 -6.80 -5.23
CA ARG A 36 -3.93 -7.08 -5.55
C ARG A 36 -4.90 -6.37 -4.61
N ARG A 37 -4.50 -6.11 -3.36
CA ARG A 37 -5.33 -5.41 -2.36
C ARG A 37 -5.30 -3.90 -2.57
N TRP A 38 -4.12 -3.34 -2.83
CA TRP A 38 -3.88 -1.90 -2.93
C TRP A 38 -4.02 -1.34 -4.35
N HIS A 39 -4.30 -2.18 -5.36
CA HIS A 39 -4.51 -1.73 -6.73
C HIS A 39 -5.59 -0.63 -6.79
N PRO A 40 -5.39 0.45 -7.58
CA PRO A 40 -6.35 1.55 -7.70
C PRO A 40 -7.79 1.10 -7.96
N ASP A 41 -8.00 0.13 -8.86
CA ASP A 41 -9.33 -0.44 -9.14
C ASP A 41 -10.06 -0.98 -7.91
N LYS A 42 -9.32 -1.56 -6.95
CA LYS A 42 -9.90 -2.08 -5.70
C LYS A 42 -10.13 -0.95 -4.70
N MET A 43 -9.22 0.00 -4.65
CA MET A 43 -9.29 1.14 -3.73
C MET A 43 -10.33 2.20 -4.15
N GLY A 44 -10.80 2.21 -5.40
CA GLY A 44 -11.90 3.08 -5.84
C GLY A 44 -13.15 2.95 -4.95
N ARG A 45 -13.54 1.72 -4.61
CA ARG A 45 -14.67 1.44 -3.70
C ARG A 45 -14.44 1.94 -2.27
N VAL A 46 -13.18 2.03 -1.85
CA VAL A 46 -12.82 2.59 -0.55
C VAL A 46 -12.93 4.11 -0.62
N LEU A 47 -12.38 4.73 -1.68
CA LEU A 47 -12.43 6.18 -1.90
C LEU A 47 -13.86 6.72 -1.99
N GLU A 48 -14.81 5.94 -2.55
CA GLU A 48 -16.25 6.28 -2.56
C GLU A 48 -16.86 6.42 -1.15
N ARG A 49 -16.23 5.81 -0.13
CA ARG A 49 -16.71 5.82 1.26
C ARG A 49 -15.88 6.74 2.16
N VAL A 50 -14.82 7.34 1.64
CA VAL A 50 -13.97 8.27 2.39
C VAL A 50 -14.67 9.62 2.43
N VAL A 51 -14.73 10.21 3.63
CA VAL A 51 -15.25 11.58 3.79
C VAL A 51 -14.39 12.56 3.01
N GLU A 52 -15.01 13.56 2.38
CA GLU A 52 -14.29 14.41 1.41
C GLU A 52 -13.05 15.10 1.96
N ARG A 53 -13.05 15.49 3.25
CA ARG A 53 -11.88 16.09 3.92
C ARG A 53 -10.64 15.19 3.90
N ASP A 54 -10.81 13.87 3.85
CA ASP A 54 -9.72 12.89 3.94
C ASP A 54 -9.39 12.27 2.57
N ARG A 55 -10.20 12.54 1.54
CA ARG A 55 -10.14 11.86 0.24
C ARG A 55 -8.79 12.00 -0.46
N ALA A 56 -8.26 13.22 -0.50
CA ALA A 56 -6.96 13.51 -1.11
C ALA A 56 -5.81 12.78 -0.38
N ALA A 57 -5.86 12.70 0.95
CA ALA A 57 -4.84 12.02 1.74
C ALA A 57 -4.84 10.50 1.49
N VAL A 58 -6.04 9.91 1.42
CA VAL A 58 -6.20 8.48 1.15
C VAL A 58 -5.78 8.14 -0.28
N GLU A 59 -6.15 8.94 -1.27
CA GLU A 59 -5.77 8.74 -2.67
C GLU A 59 -4.24 8.80 -2.86
N GLU A 60 -3.58 9.79 -2.23
CA GLU A 60 -2.12 9.89 -2.19
C GLU A 60 -1.48 8.64 -1.58
N GLY A 61 -1.97 8.21 -0.40
CA GLY A 61 -1.46 7.03 0.28
C GLY A 61 -1.59 5.77 -0.56
N VAL A 62 -2.74 5.57 -1.22
CA VAL A 62 -2.95 4.43 -2.12
C VAL A 62 -1.93 4.41 -3.25
N ARG A 63 -1.68 5.56 -3.89
CA ARG A 63 -0.71 5.65 -4.99
C ARG A 63 0.70 5.34 -4.53
N ILE A 64 1.12 5.85 -3.36
CA ILE A 64 2.43 5.57 -2.77
C ILE A 64 2.58 4.07 -2.52
N VAL A 65 1.63 3.45 -1.81
CA VAL A 65 1.70 2.02 -1.48
C VAL A 65 1.70 1.14 -2.74
N ALA A 66 0.81 1.41 -3.70
CA ALA A 66 0.74 0.65 -4.95
C ALA A 66 2.02 0.80 -5.79
N GLY A 67 2.59 2.01 -5.84
CA GLY A 67 3.85 2.28 -6.54
C GLY A 67 5.04 1.53 -5.94
N GLU A 68 5.15 1.52 -4.61
CA GLU A 68 6.22 0.79 -3.91
C GLU A 68 6.08 -0.73 -4.06
N LEU A 69 4.86 -1.25 -3.96
CA LEU A 69 4.58 -2.68 -4.21
C LEU A 69 4.94 -3.09 -5.64
N ALA A 70 4.64 -2.24 -6.64
CA ALA A 70 5.02 -2.50 -8.02
C ALA A 70 6.54 -2.45 -8.22
N ALA A 71 7.24 -1.55 -7.54
CA ALA A 71 8.70 -1.45 -7.59
C ALA A 71 9.41 -2.66 -6.96
N LEU A 72 8.80 -3.33 -5.98
CA LEU A 72 9.33 -4.55 -5.35
C LEU A 72 9.22 -5.81 -6.23
N LEU A 73 8.46 -5.76 -7.32
CA LEU A 73 8.28 -6.88 -8.25
C LEU A 73 9.18 -6.80 -9.50
N LYS A 74 9.88 -5.69 -9.68
CA LYS A 74 10.90 -5.49 -10.73
C LYS A 74 12.24 -6.01 -10.23
#